data_AF-A0A852DKU8-F1
#
_entry.id   AF-A0A852DKU8-F1
#
_cell.length_a   1.000
_cell.length_b   1.000
_cell.length_c   1.000
_cell.angle_alpha   90.00
_cell.angle_beta   90.00
_cell.angle_gamma   90.00
#
_symmetry.space_group_name_H-M   'P 1'
#
loop_
_entity.id
_entity.type
_entity.pdbx_description
1 polymer ?
#
loop_
_entity_poly.entity_id
_entity_poly.type
_entity_poly.pdbx_seq_one_letter_code
_entity_poly.pdbx_strand_id
1 'polypeptide(L)'
;GAAVPWLSSSAGHLGMSLVESKDGGLVACAPLWSQECGTSVFSSGRCVRLDRELQPVATVAPTAQRCSTFMDIVVLLDGSNSIYPWEEVQAFLGNVLARFFIGPGQTQV
;
A
#
# COMPACT_ATOMS: atom_id res chain seq x y z
N GLY A 1 -17.70 -15.41 17.14
CA GLY A 1 -16.54 -15.65 16.28
C GLY A 1 -16.90 -15.29 14.85
N ALA A 2 -16.54 -14.10 14.40
CA ALA A 2 -16.64 -13.75 12.99
C ALA A 2 -15.31 -14.13 12.35
N ALA A 3 -15.32 -15.11 11.44
CA ALA A 3 -14.15 -15.43 10.65
C ALA A 3 -13.76 -14.18 9.85
N VAL A 4 -12.51 -13.71 10.01
CA VAL A 4 -11.96 -12.61 9.19
C VAL A 4 -11.58 -13.23 7.84
N PRO A 5 -12.34 -13.02 6.75
CA PRO A 5 -12.19 -13.80 5.51
C PRO A 5 -10.81 -13.66 4.86
N TRP A 6 -10.11 -12.56 5.17
CA TRP A 6 -8.78 -12.22 4.67
C TRP A 6 -7.63 -12.94 5.40
N LEU A 7 -7.88 -13.59 6.54
CA LEU A 7 -6.84 -14.40 7.22
C LEU A 7 -6.43 -15.62 6.36
N SER A 8 -7.30 -16.05 5.44
CA SER A 8 -7.04 -17.17 4.53
C SER A 8 -6.47 -16.75 3.18
N SER A 9 -6.41 -15.46 2.86
CA SER A 9 -5.86 -15.04 1.57
C SER A 9 -4.34 -15.12 1.63
N SER A 10 -3.75 -15.93 0.76
CA SER A 10 -2.31 -16.05 0.47
C SER A 10 -1.63 -14.73 0.07
N ALA A 11 -2.36 -13.63 -0.02
CA ALA A 11 -1.86 -12.30 -0.33
C ALA A 11 -1.48 -11.57 0.97
N GLY A 12 -0.19 -11.60 1.31
CA GLY A 12 0.38 -10.82 2.41
C GLY A 12 0.67 -11.68 3.65
N HIS A 13 1.94 -12.00 3.87
CA HIS A 13 2.41 -12.78 5.01
C HIS A 13 2.09 -12.07 6.34
N LEU A 14 0.96 -12.40 6.96
CA LEU A 14 0.61 -11.92 8.29
C LEU A 14 1.63 -12.43 9.32
N GLY A 15 2.12 -11.53 10.17
CA GLY A 15 3.10 -11.87 11.20
C GLY A 15 4.55 -11.60 10.81
N MET A 16 4.81 -11.01 9.63
CA MET A 16 6.14 -10.46 9.30
C MET A 16 6.58 -9.37 10.27
N SER A 17 5.62 -8.68 10.89
CA SER A 17 5.88 -7.75 11.98
C SER A 17 4.89 -8.02 13.11
N LEU A 18 5.40 -8.11 14.33
CA LEU A 18 4.65 -8.39 15.54
C LEU A 18 5.02 -7.35 16.60
N VAL A 19 4.02 -6.87 17.33
CA VAL A 19 4.23 -5.99 18.48
C VAL A 19 3.25 -6.35 19.60
N GLU A 20 3.69 -6.24 20.84
CA GLU A 20 2.82 -6.40 22.01
C GLU A 20 1.81 -5.25 22.09
N SER A 21 0.56 -5.58 22.39
CA SER A 21 -0.51 -4.62 22.61
C SER A 21 -0.65 -4.32 24.11
N LYS A 22 -1.10 -3.12 24.46
CA LYS A 22 -1.19 -2.65 25.87
C LYS A 22 -2.11 -3.50 26.77
N ASP A 23 -3.02 -4.26 26.18
CA ASP A 23 -3.94 -5.20 26.83
C ASP A 23 -3.31 -6.58 27.09
N GLY A 24 -2.05 -6.79 26.71
CA GLY A 24 -1.32 -8.05 26.81
C GLY A 24 -1.60 -9.00 25.63
N GLY A 25 -2.32 -8.52 24.60
CA GLY A 25 -2.45 -9.19 23.32
C GLY A 25 -1.29 -8.88 22.37
N LEU A 26 -1.48 -9.18 21.10
CA LEU A 26 -0.50 -8.93 20.03
C LEU A 26 -1.13 -8.15 18.89
N VAL A 27 -0.33 -7.40 18.14
CA VAL A 27 -0.70 -6.92 16.82
C VAL A 27 0.20 -7.58 15.81
N ALA A 28 -0.39 -8.36 14.90
CA ALA A 28 0.29 -9.00 13.80
C ALA A 28 0.01 -8.26 12.50
N CYS A 29 1.05 -7.92 11.75
CA CYS A 29 0.95 -7.15 10.52
C CYS A 29 1.46 -7.93 9.30
N ALA A 30 0.78 -7.71 8.17
CA ALA A 30 1.15 -8.12 6.82
C ALA A 30 1.53 -6.85 6.03
N PRO A 31 2.80 -6.43 6.02
CA PRO A 31 3.22 -5.20 5.33
C PRO A 31 3.07 -5.30 3.80
N LEU A 32 3.11 -6.52 3.26
CA LEU A 32 2.96 -6.80 1.82
C LEU A 32 1.51 -7.02 1.40
N TRP A 33 0.54 -6.89 2.31
CA TRP A 33 -0.86 -6.94 1.93
C TRP A 33 -1.18 -5.74 1.01
N SER A 34 -1.79 -6.03 -0.13
CA SER A 34 -2.17 -5.04 -1.13
C SER A 34 -3.66 -5.10 -1.46
N GLN A 35 -4.19 -3.94 -1.81
CA GLN A 35 -5.56 -3.75 -2.24
C GLN A 35 -5.59 -3.47 -3.74
N GLU A 36 -6.40 -4.23 -4.47
CA GLU A 36 -6.70 -3.91 -5.86
C GLU A 36 -7.81 -2.86 -5.93
N CYS A 37 -7.60 -1.84 -6.74
CA CYS A 37 -8.55 -0.77 -7.03
C CYS A 37 -8.52 -0.49 -8.54
N GLY A 38 -9.45 -1.08 -9.29
CA GLY A 38 -9.44 -1.01 -10.75
C GLY A 38 -8.21 -1.72 -11.32
N THR A 39 -7.39 -1.01 -12.09
CA THR A 39 -6.13 -1.53 -12.66
C THR A 39 -4.91 -1.28 -11.78
N SER A 40 -5.09 -0.66 -10.61
CA SER A 40 -4.01 -0.26 -9.71
C SER A 40 -3.99 -1.12 -8.45
N VAL A 41 -2.78 -1.35 -7.92
CA VAL A 41 -2.55 -2.13 -6.70
C VAL A 41 -1.90 -1.23 -5.66
N PHE A 42 -2.54 -1.10 -4.50
CA PHE A 42 -2.10 -0.26 -3.39
C PHE A 42 -1.61 -1.12 -2.23
N SER A 43 -0.30 -1.14 -2.01
CA SER A 43 0.31 -1.84 -0.87
C SER A 43 0.22 -0.99 0.39
N SER A 44 -0.95 -0.95 1.03
CA SER A 44 -1.13 -0.23 2.28
C SER A 44 -0.62 -1.01 3.50
N GLY A 45 -0.50 -2.34 3.39
CA GLY A 45 -0.35 -3.22 4.53
C GLY A 45 -1.64 -3.32 5.35
N ARG A 46 -1.70 -4.34 6.21
CA ARG A 46 -2.85 -4.60 7.11
C ARG A 46 -2.38 -5.30 8.38
N CYS A 47 -3.00 -4.98 9.50
CA CYS A 47 -2.71 -5.61 10.79
C CYS A 47 -3.98 -6.18 11.42
N VAL A 48 -3.80 -7.14 12.30
CA VAL A 48 -4.84 -7.74 13.13
C VAL A 48 -4.38 -7.66 14.58
N ARG A 49 -5.22 -7.10 15.44
CA ARG A 49 -5.05 -7.19 16.89
C ARG A 49 -5.62 -8.53 17.34
N LEU A 50 -4.82 -9.26 18.09
CA LEU A 50 -5.10 -10.55 18.69
C LEU A 50 -5.14 -10.35 20.21
N ASP A 51 -6.09 -10.99 20.89
CA ASP A 51 -6.08 -11.05 22.35
C ASP A 51 -5.05 -12.08 22.88
N ARG A 52 -5.07 -12.33 24.19
CA ARG A 52 -4.11 -13.23 24.86
C ARG A 52 -4.26 -14.69 24.41
N GLU A 53 -5.46 -15.05 23.97
CA GLU A 53 -5.83 -16.36 23.44
C GLU A 53 -5.61 -16.46 21.93
N LEU A 54 -4.88 -15.49 21.36
CA LEU A 54 -4.57 -15.35 19.93
C LEU A 54 -5.83 -15.27 19.05
N GLN A 55 -6.95 -14.78 19.60
CA GLN A 55 -8.17 -14.59 18.85
C GLN A 55 -8.21 -13.19 18.22
N PRO A 56 -8.60 -13.06 16.93
CA PRO A 56 -8.77 -11.77 16.28
C PRO A 56 -9.84 -10.92 16.99
N VAL A 57 -9.44 -9.75 17.47
CA VAL A 57 -10.34 -8.77 18.12
C VAL A 57 -10.60 -7.54 17.25
N ALA A 58 -9.65 -7.16 16.39
CA ALA A 58 -9.84 -6.04 15.45
C ALA A 58 -8.88 -6.13 14.25
N THR A 59 -9.28 -5.52 13.14
CA THR A 59 -8.40 -5.27 12.00
C THR A 59 -8.00 -3.80 11.96
N VAL A 60 -6.73 -3.52 11.68
CA VAL A 60 -6.16 -2.18 11.61
C VAL A 60 -5.53 -2.01 10.23
N ALA A 61 -5.99 -1.03 9.45
CA ALA A 61 -5.44 -0.70 8.15
C ALA A 61 -5.45 0.83 7.99
N PRO A 62 -4.53 1.56 8.65
CA PRO A 62 -4.60 3.02 8.77
C PRO A 62 -4.39 3.73 7.43
N THR A 63 -3.58 3.11 6.58
CA THR A 63 -3.16 3.57 5.26
C THR A 63 -4.03 2.97 4.14
N ALA A 64 -5.09 2.21 4.49
CA ALA A 64 -5.99 1.67 3.48
C ALA A 64 -6.67 2.84 2.77
N GLN A 65 -6.29 3.04 1.51
CA GLN A 65 -6.92 4.04 0.67
C GLN A 65 -8.30 3.53 0.26
N ARG A 66 -9.29 4.42 0.29
CA ARG A 66 -10.53 4.17 -0.43
C ARG A 66 -10.15 4.12 -1.91
N CYS A 67 -10.71 3.17 -2.65
CA CYS A 67 -10.51 3.14 -4.11
C CYS A 67 -11.18 4.37 -4.73
N SER A 68 -10.47 5.50 -4.77
CA SER A 68 -10.86 6.67 -5.53
C SER A 68 -10.48 6.46 -6.99
N THR A 69 -11.30 6.99 -7.90
CA THR A 69 -11.01 6.99 -9.33
C THR A 69 -10.02 8.09 -9.74
N PHE A 70 -9.67 8.98 -8.81
CA PHE A 70 -8.77 10.11 -9.00
C PHE A 70 -7.52 9.93 -8.15
N MET A 71 -6.35 10.17 -8.75
CA MET A 71 -5.06 10.20 -8.08
C MET A 71 -4.33 11.50 -8.46
N ASP A 72 -3.61 12.08 -7.51
CA ASP A 72 -2.65 13.16 -7.77
C ASP A 72 -1.25 12.56 -7.66
N ILE A 73 -0.40 12.76 -8.68
CA ILE A 73 0.92 12.13 -8.75
C ILE A 73 2.00 13.19 -8.60
N VAL A 74 2.85 13.03 -7.58
CA VAL A 74 4.03 13.89 -7.37
C VAL A 74 5.29 13.07 -7.65
N VAL A 75 6.11 13.53 -8.60
CA VAL A 75 7.39 12.91 -8.93
C VAL A 75 8.52 13.81 -8.45
N LEU A 76 9.32 13.32 -7.50
CA LEU A 76 10.54 14.00 -7.06
C LEU A 76 11.72 13.49 -7.88
N LEU A 77 12.38 14.40 -8.60
CA LEU A 77 13.49 14.10 -9.49
C LEU A 77 14.79 14.70 -8.96
N ASP A 78 15.85 13.89 -8.95
CA ASP A 78 17.21 14.43 -8.82
C ASP A 78 17.58 15.12 -10.13
N GLY A 79 18.11 16.35 -10.02
CA GLY A 79 18.54 17.19 -11.13
C GLY A 79 20.00 17.64 -11.00
N SER A 80 20.78 16.95 -10.16
CA SER A 80 22.20 17.24 -9.95
C SER A 80 23.05 16.85 -11.18
N ASN A 81 24.28 17.38 -11.25
CA ASN A 81 25.22 17.06 -12.33
C ASN A 81 25.82 15.64 -12.24
N SER A 82 25.71 14.97 -11.09
CA SER A 82 26.26 13.61 -10.91
C SER A 82 25.50 12.53 -11.68
N ILE A 83 24.30 12.84 -12.16
CA ILE A 83 23.45 11.93 -12.93
C ILE A 83 23.32 12.36 -14.41
N TYR A 84 24.12 13.34 -14.84
CA TYR A 84 24.18 13.76 -16.24
C TYR A 84 24.82 12.66 -17.09
N PRO A 85 24.35 12.42 -18.33
CA PRO A 85 23.21 13.06 -18.99
C PRO A 85 21.86 12.42 -18.56
N TRP A 86 20.86 13.26 -18.29
CA TRP A 86 19.56 12.88 -17.71
C TRP A 86 18.62 12.07 -18.65
N GLU A 87 19.14 11.41 -19.67
CA GLU A 87 18.34 10.69 -20.68
C GLU A 87 17.51 9.57 -20.05
N GLU A 88 18.11 8.80 -19.14
CA GLU A 88 17.41 7.72 -18.42
C GLU A 88 16.26 8.25 -17.55
N VAL A 89 16.44 9.41 -16.93
CA VAL A 89 15.39 10.07 -16.13
C VAL A 89 14.23 10.51 -17.03
N GLN A 90 14.54 11.10 -18.19
CA GLN A 90 13.52 11.49 -19.17
C GLN A 90 12.79 10.28 -19.75
N ALA A 91 13.50 9.20 -20.07
CA ALA A 91 12.91 7.96 -20.57
C ALA A 91 12.00 7.31 -19.52
N PHE A 92 12.43 7.29 -18.25
CA PHE A 92 11.59 6.83 -17.13
C PHE A 92 10.30 7.66 -17.03
N LEU A 93 10.40 8.99 -17.04
CA LEU A 93 9.24 9.87 -16.97
C LEU A 93 8.29 9.65 -18.15
N GLY A 94 8.80 9.56 -19.38
CA GLY A 94 7.97 9.30 -20.56
C GLY A 94 7.21 7.98 -20.46
N ASN A 95 7.89 6.91 -20.04
CA ASN A 95 7.28 5.57 -19.87
C ASN A 95 6.25 5.53 -18.75
N VAL A 96 6.48 6.27 -17.67
CA VAL A 96 5.58 6.33 -16.51
C VAL A 96 4.34 7.16 -16.82
N LEU A 97 4.51 8.36 -17.37
CA LEU A 97 3.39 9.25 -17.71
C LEU A 97 2.49 8.66 -18.79
N ALA A 98 3.03 7.90 -19.75
CA ALA A 98 2.24 7.19 -20.76
C ALA A 98 1.34 6.08 -20.20
N ARG A 99 1.56 5.62 -18.97
CA ARG A 99 0.74 4.59 -18.30
C ARG A 99 -0.40 5.17 -17.47
N PHE A 100 -0.37 6.47 -17.19
CA PHE A 100 -1.41 7.14 -16.43
C PHE A 100 -2.46 7.74 -17.36
N PHE A 101 -3.73 7.55 -17.00
CA PHE A 101 -4.85 8.23 -17.63
C PHE A 101 -4.93 9.66 -17.10
N ILE A 102 -4.26 10.60 -17.78
CA ILE A 102 -4.19 12.01 -17.41
C ILE A 102 -5.18 12.81 -18.27
N GLY A 103 -6.12 13.50 -17.64
CA GLY A 103 -7.11 14.31 -18.36
C GLY A 103 -8.19 14.94 -17.45
N PRO A 104 -9.02 15.86 -17.98
CA PRO A 104 -10.13 16.45 -17.22
C PRO A 104 -11.10 15.35 -16.77
N GLY A 105 -11.29 15.19 -15.45
CA GLY A 105 -12.09 14.09 -14.90
C GLY A 105 -11.31 12.78 -14.66
N GLN A 106 -9.97 12.83 -14.69
CA GLN A 106 -9.05 11.72 -14.37
C GLN A 106 -7.87 12.22 -13.50
N THR A 107 -6.80 11.43 -13.37
CA THR A 107 -5.55 11.74 -12.65
C THR A 107 -4.96 13.06 -13.13
N GLN A 108 -4.51 13.91 -12.20
CA GLN A 108 -3.82 15.17 -12.49
C GLN A 108 -2.33 15.05 -12.13
N VAL A 109 -1.49 15.79 -12.85
CA VAL A 109 -0.03 15.89 -12.64
C VAL A 109 0.35 17.34 -12.42
#